data_AF-A0A1H2C8V2-F1
#
_entry.id   AF-A0A1H2C8V2-F1
#
_cell.length_a   1.000
_cell.length_b   1.000
_cell.length_c   1.000
_cell.angle_alpha   90.00
_cell.angle_beta   90.00
_cell.angle_gamma   90.00
#
_symmetry.space_group_name_H-M   'P 1'
#
loop_
_entity.id
_entity.type
_entity.pdbx_description
1 polymer ?
#
loop_
_entity_poly.entity_id
_entity_poly.type
_entity_poly.pdbx_seq_one_letter_code
_entity_poly.pdbx_strand_id
1 'polypeptide(L)'
;MVPRTTTGSTEQAKAIRDRRLALNLSIEEAAAKAGIGAKSWSRYESGGAIRHDKARGVCRALGWSKLPEAEPDQGAPGDDWLRKIDRNHEAWSEALCSLGGRTCAIAFAVGSDLLHDHLVDDLQALASEPRGTHLGQLAAAWLDGDLPPQFLPRYDYEFVYGLKAAVIRLRRRFRGGDLVAHTVLEELALYLIFEQVELLADMDPDLFEEDRDGTEWLAEILGDLDIEFLLFNSGLALTPAVSYHFDHWNEMQFHTGKDVEAAEPSRHEP
;
A
#
# COMPACT_ATOMS: atom_id res chain seq x y z
N MET A 1 -9.56 -6.75 11.30
CA MET A 1 -10.93 -6.40 10.85
C MET A 1 -10.76 -5.71 9.51
N VAL A 2 -11.39 -6.25 8.47
CA VAL A 2 -11.18 -5.97 7.03
C VAL A 2 -11.30 -4.47 6.75
N PRO A 3 -10.48 -3.86 5.87
CA PRO A 3 -10.72 -2.49 5.44
C PRO A 3 -12.09 -2.44 4.78
N ARG A 4 -12.78 -1.31 4.95
CA ARG A 4 -14.09 -1.12 4.32
C ARG A 4 -13.88 -0.92 2.83
N THR A 5 -13.77 -2.02 2.12
CA THR A 5 -14.21 -2.11 0.73
C THR A 5 -15.61 -1.52 0.68
N THR A 6 -15.91 -0.60 -0.24
CA THR A 6 -17.31 -0.44 -0.62
C THR A 6 -17.74 -1.83 -1.06
N THR A 7 -18.68 -2.45 -0.32
CA THR A 7 -19.13 -3.80 -0.62
C THR A 7 -19.53 -3.78 -2.08
N GLY A 8 -18.80 -4.53 -2.91
CA GLY A 8 -19.00 -4.49 -4.35
C GLY A 8 -20.43 -4.90 -4.63
N SER A 9 -21.28 -3.92 -4.93
CA SER A 9 -22.68 -4.17 -5.23
C SER A 9 -22.78 -4.41 -6.72
N THR A 10 -23.54 -5.44 -7.10
CA THR A 10 -23.93 -5.67 -8.50
C THR A 10 -24.54 -4.42 -9.14
N GLU A 11 -25.18 -3.56 -8.33
CA GLU A 11 -25.72 -2.27 -8.79
C GLU A 11 -24.64 -1.23 -9.04
N GLN A 12 -23.64 -1.13 -8.16
CA GLN A 12 -22.50 -0.22 -8.34
C GLN A 12 -21.67 -0.62 -9.56
N ALA A 13 -21.39 -1.92 -9.72
CA ALA A 13 -20.69 -2.47 -10.87
C ALA A 13 -21.41 -2.20 -12.19
N LYS A 14 -22.74 -2.42 -12.20
CA LYS A 14 -23.59 -2.10 -13.33
C LYS A 14 -23.58 -0.59 -13.62
N ALA A 15 -23.66 0.26 -12.61
CA ALA A 15 -23.62 1.72 -12.79
C ALA A 15 -22.29 2.18 -13.42
N ILE A 16 -21.16 1.63 -12.97
CA ILE A 16 -19.83 1.92 -13.53
C ILE A 16 -19.78 1.52 -15.00
N ARG A 17 -20.23 0.30 -15.32
CA ARG A 17 -20.30 -0.21 -16.70
C ARG A 17 -21.20 0.63 -17.60
N ASP A 18 -22.43 0.89 -17.15
CA ASP A 18 -23.42 1.65 -17.90
C ASP A 18 -22.92 3.08 -18.17
N ARG A 19 -22.25 3.70 -17.18
CA ARG A 19 -21.67 5.03 -17.34
C ARG A 19 -20.49 5.04 -18.29
N ARG A 20 -19.58 4.06 -18.22
CA ARG A 20 -18.45 3.94 -19.17
C ARG A 20 -18.97 3.81 -20.60
N LEU A 21 -19.97 2.95 -20.82
CA LEU A 21 -20.61 2.77 -22.11
C LEU A 21 -21.31 4.05 -22.59
N ALA A 22 -22.01 4.78 -21.71
CA ALA A 22 -22.63 6.06 -22.04
C ALA A 22 -21.63 7.15 -22.45
N LEU A 23 -20.39 7.06 -21.96
CA LEU A 23 -19.28 7.94 -22.34
C LEU A 23 -18.53 7.45 -23.59
N ASN A 24 -18.94 6.33 -24.20
CA ASN A 24 -18.28 5.65 -25.32
C ASN A 24 -16.80 5.34 -25.06
N LEU A 25 -16.44 5.00 -23.82
CA LEU A 25 -15.08 4.62 -23.45
C LEU A 25 -14.90 3.10 -23.52
N SER A 26 -13.77 2.66 -24.09
CA SER A 26 -13.27 1.30 -23.87
C SER A 26 -12.82 1.12 -22.41
N ILE A 27 -12.63 -0.14 -21.99
CA ILE A 27 -12.13 -0.44 -20.65
C ILE A 27 -10.72 0.14 -20.48
N GLU A 28 -9.89 0.01 -21.50
CA GLU A 28 -8.51 0.47 -21.54
C GLU A 28 -8.43 2.00 -21.40
N GLU A 29 -9.28 2.75 -22.12
CA GLU A 29 -9.32 4.21 -22.03
C GLU A 29 -9.84 4.70 -20.67
N ALA A 30 -10.84 4.01 -20.11
CA ALA A 30 -11.39 4.37 -18.82
C ALA A 30 -10.40 4.09 -17.68
N ALA A 31 -9.71 2.94 -17.74
CA ALA A 31 -8.66 2.57 -16.82
C ALA A 31 -7.47 3.55 -16.87
N ALA A 32 -7.00 3.88 -18.08
CA ALA A 32 -5.94 4.87 -18.27
C ALA A 32 -6.32 6.25 -17.71
N LYS A 33 -7.58 6.69 -17.90
CA LYS A 33 -8.08 7.95 -17.33
C LYS A 33 -8.17 7.93 -15.79
N ALA A 34 -8.39 6.77 -15.21
CA ALA A 34 -8.44 6.58 -13.76
C ALA A 34 -7.07 6.32 -13.13
N GLY A 35 -6.01 6.16 -13.93
CA GLY A 35 -4.68 5.80 -13.41
C GLY A 35 -4.63 4.37 -12.85
N ILE A 36 -5.48 3.47 -13.36
CA ILE A 36 -5.53 2.07 -12.91
C ILE A 36 -5.35 1.10 -14.09
N GLY A 37 -5.10 -0.18 -13.79
CA GLY A 37 -5.03 -1.22 -14.80
C GLY A 37 -6.40 -1.54 -15.42
N ALA A 38 -6.42 -1.93 -16.71
CA ALA A 38 -7.64 -2.38 -17.41
C ALA A 38 -8.30 -3.60 -16.73
N LYS A 39 -7.50 -4.45 -16.09
CA LYS A 39 -7.99 -5.58 -15.27
C LYS A 39 -8.66 -5.08 -13.99
N SER A 40 -8.07 -4.12 -13.29
CA SER A 40 -8.67 -3.46 -12.12
C SER A 40 -10.01 -2.81 -12.46
N TRP A 41 -10.10 -2.13 -13.61
CA TRP A 41 -11.35 -1.58 -14.11
C TRP A 41 -12.40 -2.68 -14.39
N SER A 42 -11.99 -3.75 -15.06
CA SER A 42 -12.88 -4.89 -15.35
C SER A 42 -13.41 -5.56 -14.08
N ARG A 43 -12.59 -5.61 -13.02
CA ARG A 43 -12.99 -6.08 -11.69
C ARG A 43 -14.11 -5.21 -11.12
N TYR A 44 -13.99 -3.89 -11.20
CA TYR A 44 -15.00 -2.96 -10.69
C TYR A 44 -16.34 -3.14 -11.41
N GLU A 45 -16.33 -3.35 -12.73
CA GLU A 45 -17.54 -3.65 -13.52
C GLU A 45 -18.13 -5.03 -13.28
N SER A 46 -17.39 -5.92 -12.60
CA SER A 46 -17.84 -7.27 -12.26
C SER A 46 -18.27 -7.39 -10.79
N GLY A 47 -18.35 -6.28 -10.05
CA GLY A 47 -18.75 -6.29 -8.63
C GLY A 47 -17.58 -6.48 -7.66
N GLY A 48 -16.35 -6.35 -8.13
CA GLY A 48 -15.20 -6.33 -7.24
C GLY A 48 -15.16 -5.03 -6.42
N ALA A 49 -14.77 -5.17 -5.16
CA ALA A 49 -14.53 -4.04 -4.28
C ALA A 49 -13.59 -3.00 -4.90
N ILE A 50 -13.97 -1.74 -4.76
CA ILE A 50 -13.16 -0.59 -5.16
C ILE A 50 -12.50 -0.06 -3.90
N ARG A 51 -11.17 0.05 -3.91
CA ARG A 51 -10.45 0.72 -2.83
C ARG A 51 -10.70 2.22 -2.91
N HIS A 52 -10.74 2.88 -1.77
CA HIS A 52 -11.18 4.27 -1.69
C HIS A 52 -10.22 5.25 -2.40
N ASP A 53 -8.91 5.01 -2.30
CA ASP A 53 -7.86 5.69 -3.06
C ASP A 53 -8.12 5.61 -4.58
N LYS A 54 -8.52 4.43 -5.07
CA LYS A 54 -8.86 4.22 -6.49
C LYS A 54 -10.24 4.78 -6.87
N ALA A 55 -11.15 4.96 -5.91
CA ALA A 55 -12.50 5.47 -6.17
C ALA A 55 -12.46 6.89 -6.76
N ARG A 56 -11.52 7.74 -6.33
CA ARG A 56 -11.34 9.10 -6.89
C ARG A 56 -10.93 9.06 -8.35
N GLY A 57 -10.01 8.17 -8.72
CA GLY A 57 -9.61 7.94 -10.11
C GLY A 57 -10.77 7.47 -10.98
N VAL A 58 -11.55 6.50 -10.50
CA VAL A 58 -12.74 5.98 -11.19
C VAL A 58 -13.81 7.07 -11.37
N CYS A 59 -14.10 7.85 -10.32
CA CYS A 59 -15.02 8.99 -10.39
C CYS A 59 -14.59 10.01 -11.44
N ARG A 60 -13.31 10.37 -11.46
CA ARG A 60 -12.73 11.30 -12.44
C ARG A 60 -12.89 10.78 -13.87
N ALA A 61 -12.59 9.50 -14.11
CA ALA A 61 -12.75 8.88 -15.43
C ALA A 61 -14.20 8.86 -15.93
N LEU A 62 -15.17 8.75 -15.02
CA LEU A 62 -16.61 8.68 -15.32
C LEU A 62 -17.34 10.03 -15.26
N GLY A 63 -16.63 11.11 -14.90
CA GLY A 63 -17.22 12.43 -14.71
C GLY A 63 -18.24 12.46 -13.56
N TRP A 64 -17.97 11.72 -12.49
CA TRP A 64 -18.78 11.67 -11.28
C TRP A 64 -18.10 12.41 -10.14
N SER A 65 -18.91 13.01 -9.27
CA SER A 65 -18.44 13.63 -8.03
C SER A 65 -18.21 12.60 -6.92
N LYS A 66 -18.95 11.48 -6.94
CA LYS A 66 -18.78 10.33 -6.05
C LYS A 66 -19.31 9.06 -6.72
N LEU A 67 -18.83 7.89 -6.28
CA LEU A 67 -19.40 6.62 -6.74
C LEU A 67 -20.86 6.52 -6.26
N PRO A 68 -21.76 5.90 -7.05
CA PRO A 68 -23.07 5.55 -6.57
C PRO A 68 -22.90 4.62 -5.35
N GLU A 69 -23.32 5.11 -4.18
CA GLU A 69 -23.29 4.33 -2.94
C GLU A 69 -24.21 3.11 -3.13
N ALA A 70 -23.71 1.92 -2.81
CA ALA A 70 -24.59 0.82 -2.44
C ALA A 70 -25.36 1.30 -1.19
N GLU A 71 -26.67 1.04 -1.11
CA GLU A 71 -27.45 1.47 0.05
C GLU A 71 -26.71 1.11 1.34
N PRO A 72 -26.59 2.06 2.29
CA PRO A 72 -25.89 1.81 3.53
C PRO A 72 -26.53 0.59 4.19
N ASP A 73 -25.72 -0.39 4.58
CA ASP A 73 -26.19 -1.47 5.44
C ASP A 73 -26.71 -0.83 6.73
N GLN A 74 -28.03 -0.73 6.87
CA GLN A 74 -28.73 -0.07 7.99
C GLN A 74 -28.58 -0.85 9.32
N GLY A 75 -27.57 -1.72 9.43
CA GLY A 75 -27.25 -2.52 10.60
C GLY A 75 -25.77 -2.52 11.03
N ALA A 76 -24.87 -1.78 10.36
CA ALA A 76 -23.48 -1.69 10.80
C ALA A 76 -23.39 -0.82 12.08
N PRO A 77 -22.78 -1.32 13.18
CA PRO A 77 -22.60 -0.53 14.39
C PRO A 77 -21.79 0.72 14.08
N GLY A 78 -22.19 1.89 14.59
CA GLY A 78 -21.51 3.18 14.37
C GLY A 78 -19.98 3.05 14.41
N ASP A 79 -19.35 3.37 13.28
CA ASP A 79 -18.01 2.91 12.88
C ASP A 79 -16.84 3.62 13.53
N ASP A 80 -16.86 3.72 14.85
CA ASP A 80 -15.75 4.29 15.61
C ASP A 80 -14.60 3.27 15.84
N TRP A 81 -14.48 2.26 14.98
CA TRP A 81 -13.54 1.16 15.20
C TRP A 81 -12.09 1.61 15.03
N LEU A 82 -11.81 2.55 14.12
CA LEU A 82 -10.49 3.16 13.95
C LEU A 82 -10.06 3.86 15.25
N ARG A 83 -10.98 4.57 15.90
CA ARG A 83 -10.70 5.23 17.18
C ARG A 83 -10.51 4.26 18.34
N LYS A 84 -10.92 3.01 18.20
CA LYS A 84 -10.67 1.95 19.21
C LYS A 84 -9.31 1.28 19.04
N ILE A 85 -8.59 1.52 17.95
CA ILE A 85 -7.23 0.98 17.76
C ILE A 85 -6.32 1.61 18.82
N ASP A 86 -5.69 0.77 19.62
CA ASP A 86 -4.87 1.19 20.75
C ASP A 86 -3.66 0.26 20.94
N ARG A 87 -2.97 0.44 22.07
CA ARG A 87 -1.79 -0.33 22.47
C ARG A 87 -1.97 -1.84 22.48
N ASN A 88 -3.19 -2.35 22.52
CA ASN A 88 -3.46 -3.79 22.51
C ASN A 88 -3.43 -4.38 21.10
N HIS A 89 -3.41 -3.56 20.05
CA HIS A 89 -3.24 -4.03 18.69
C HIS A 89 -1.85 -4.65 18.49
N GLU A 90 -1.76 -5.78 17.79
CA GLU A 90 -0.52 -6.55 17.64
C GLU A 90 0.61 -5.71 16.99
N ALA A 91 0.24 -4.91 16.00
CA ALA A 91 1.15 -4.03 15.27
C ALA A 91 1.28 -2.60 15.86
N TRP A 92 0.65 -2.30 17.00
CA TRP A 92 0.73 -0.95 17.57
C TRP A 92 2.15 -0.59 18.01
N SER A 93 2.68 0.56 17.57
CA SER A 93 3.99 1.04 17.97
C SER A 93 3.89 2.33 18.78
N GLU A 94 4.38 2.30 20.03
CA GLU A 94 4.53 3.50 20.84
C GLU A 94 5.57 4.47 20.27
N ALA A 95 6.59 3.95 19.57
CA ALA A 95 7.60 4.75 18.91
C ALA A 95 7.00 5.54 17.74
N LEU A 96 6.17 4.91 16.90
CA LEU A 96 5.41 5.63 15.87
C LEU A 96 4.43 6.64 16.47
N CYS A 97 3.79 6.30 17.59
CA CYS A 97 2.92 7.23 18.30
C CYS A 97 3.68 8.47 18.80
N SER A 98 4.96 8.30 19.15
CA SER A 98 5.83 9.40 19.58
C SER A 98 6.38 10.21 18.41
N LEU A 99 6.58 9.57 17.25
CA LEU A 99 7.08 10.18 16.02
C LEU A 99 6.00 11.04 15.35
N GLY A 100 4.91 10.41 14.91
CA GLY A 100 3.86 11.06 14.12
C GLY A 100 2.51 11.12 14.81
N GLY A 101 2.47 11.00 16.14
CA GLY A 101 1.23 11.00 16.89
C GLY A 101 0.40 9.73 16.73
N ARG A 102 -0.81 9.77 17.29
CA ARG A 102 -1.70 8.60 17.36
C ARG A 102 -2.13 8.11 15.98
N THR A 103 -2.36 9.02 15.05
CA THR A 103 -2.74 8.79 13.66
C THR A 103 -1.68 7.99 12.92
N CYS A 104 -0.39 8.31 13.09
CA CYS A 104 0.72 7.53 12.54
C CYS A 104 0.74 6.07 13.04
N ALA A 105 0.56 5.87 14.36
CA ALA A 105 0.50 4.53 14.93
C ALA A 105 -0.71 3.71 14.42
N ILE A 106 -1.87 4.36 14.24
CA ILE A 106 -3.06 3.73 13.65
C ILE A 106 -2.82 3.40 12.18
N ALA A 107 -2.27 4.33 11.41
CA ALA A 107 -1.97 4.15 10.00
C ALA A 107 -1.08 2.93 9.76
N PHE A 108 0.00 2.80 10.54
CA PHE A 108 0.86 1.62 10.47
C PHE A 108 0.14 0.35 10.93
N ALA A 109 -0.55 0.39 12.07
CA ALA A 109 -1.21 -0.78 12.64
C ALA A 109 -2.29 -1.35 11.71
N VAL A 110 -3.18 -0.48 11.23
CA VAL A 110 -4.27 -0.86 10.33
C VAL A 110 -3.74 -1.11 8.93
N GLY A 111 -2.93 -0.21 8.38
CA GLY A 111 -2.36 -0.33 7.03
C GLY A 111 -1.54 -1.62 6.85
N SER A 112 -0.81 -2.06 7.87
CA SER A 112 -0.09 -3.33 7.85
C SER A 112 -0.98 -4.56 7.91
N ASP A 113 -2.14 -4.49 8.57
CA ASP A 113 -3.18 -5.54 8.47
C ASP A 113 -3.76 -5.57 7.05
N LEU A 114 -4.09 -4.41 6.47
CA LEU A 114 -4.67 -4.33 5.13
C LEU A 114 -3.73 -4.93 4.08
N LEU A 115 -2.48 -4.49 4.09
CA LEU A 115 -1.47 -4.97 3.17
C LEU A 115 -1.22 -6.46 3.36
N HIS A 116 -1.16 -6.95 4.61
CA HIS A 116 -0.99 -8.37 4.87
C HIS A 116 -2.13 -9.21 4.29
N ASP A 117 -3.39 -8.79 4.46
CA ASP A 117 -4.55 -9.50 3.92
C ASP A 117 -4.53 -9.52 2.38
N HIS A 118 -4.22 -8.39 1.74
CA HIS A 118 -4.03 -8.31 0.29
C HIS A 118 -2.95 -9.29 -0.22
N LEU A 119 -1.80 -9.34 0.47
CA LEU A 119 -0.70 -10.25 0.13
C LEU A 119 -1.10 -11.72 0.29
N VAL A 120 -1.89 -12.06 1.30
CA VAL A 120 -2.38 -13.42 1.52
C VAL A 120 -3.31 -13.84 0.39
N ASP A 121 -4.23 -12.97 -0.03
CA ASP A 121 -5.14 -13.25 -1.14
C ASP A 121 -4.37 -13.40 -2.47
N ASP A 122 -3.42 -12.51 -2.75
CA ASP A 122 -2.59 -12.58 -3.96
C ASP A 122 -1.73 -13.87 -3.98
N LEU A 123 -1.23 -14.31 -2.83
CA LEU A 123 -0.53 -15.60 -2.71
C LEU A 123 -1.45 -16.79 -2.99
N GLN A 124 -2.71 -16.76 -2.54
CA GLN A 124 -3.67 -17.82 -2.83
C GLN A 124 -3.99 -17.91 -4.33
N ALA A 125 -4.13 -16.75 -4.99
CA ALA A 125 -4.31 -16.68 -6.43
C ALA A 125 -3.09 -17.25 -7.18
N LEU A 126 -1.88 -16.79 -6.85
CA LEU A 126 -0.64 -17.31 -7.45
C LEU A 126 -0.42 -18.80 -7.20
N ALA A 127 -0.81 -19.33 -6.03
CA ALA A 127 -0.68 -20.75 -5.70
C ALA A 127 -1.55 -21.66 -6.59
N SER A 128 -2.59 -21.12 -7.21
CA SER A 128 -3.49 -21.86 -8.10
C SER A 128 -3.02 -21.86 -9.56
N GLU A 129 -1.95 -21.12 -9.86
CA GLU A 129 -1.41 -20.93 -11.20
C GLU A 129 -0.11 -21.73 -11.43
N PRO A 130 0.33 -21.90 -12.69
CA PRO A 130 1.61 -22.54 -12.99
C PRO A 130 2.79 -21.84 -12.32
N ARG A 131 3.83 -22.61 -11.99
CA ARG A 131 5.09 -22.05 -11.46
C ARG A 131 5.67 -21.03 -12.44
N GLY A 132 6.05 -19.87 -11.90
CA GLY A 132 6.58 -18.75 -12.68
C GLY A 132 5.51 -17.74 -13.12
N THR A 133 4.23 -17.98 -12.81
CA THR A 133 3.20 -16.95 -12.92
C THR A 133 3.51 -15.79 -11.97
N HIS A 134 3.30 -14.57 -12.46
CA HIS A 134 3.48 -13.33 -11.70
C HIS A 134 2.18 -12.51 -11.65
N LEU A 135 2.09 -11.54 -10.74
CA LEU A 135 0.87 -10.76 -10.48
C LEU A 135 0.26 -10.13 -11.74
N GLY A 136 1.09 -9.63 -12.66
CA GLY A 136 0.61 -9.05 -13.93
C GLY A 136 -0.12 -10.03 -14.86
N GLN A 137 0.04 -11.33 -14.65
CA GLN A 137 -0.65 -12.38 -15.40
C GLN A 137 -1.96 -12.81 -14.77
N LEU A 138 -2.16 -12.58 -13.46
CA LEU A 138 -3.41 -12.91 -12.78
C LEU A 138 -4.59 -12.14 -13.38
N ALA A 139 -5.78 -12.74 -13.31
CA ALA A 139 -7.02 -12.07 -13.71
C ALA A 139 -7.31 -10.85 -12.80
N ALA A 140 -7.02 -11.00 -11.51
CA ALA A 140 -7.08 -9.94 -10.52
C ALA A 140 -5.98 -10.15 -9.48
N ALA A 141 -5.28 -9.06 -9.13
CA ALA A 141 -4.35 -8.99 -8.01
C ALA A 141 -4.63 -7.71 -7.23
N TRP A 142 -4.46 -7.74 -5.91
CA TRP A 142 -4.65 -6.58 -5.03
C TRP A 142 -3.57 -5.53 -5.22
N LEU A 143 -2.33 -5.98 -5.40
CA LEU A 143 -1.16 -5.14 -5.64
C LEU A 143 -1.03 -4.64 -7.10
N ASP A 144 -1.98 -4.97 -7.98
CA ASP A 144 -1.95 -4.51 -9.37
C ASP A 144 -2.03 -2.98 -9.42
N GLY A 145 -1.00 -2.35 -9.98
CA GLY A 145 -0.87 -0.90 -10.09
C GLY A 145 -0.27 -0.19 -8.87
N ASP A 146 0.04 -0.90 -7.77
CA ASP A 146 0.70 -0.30 -6.60
C ASP A 146 2.21 -0.58 -6.53
N LEU A 147 2.69 -1.53 -7.35
CA LEU A 147 4.11 -1.89 -7.41
C LEU A 147 4.82 -1.18 -8.57
N PRO A 148 6.14 -0.96 -8.47
CA PRO A 148 6.93 -0.33 -9.52
C PRO A 148 6.77 -1.04 -10.87
N PRO A 149 6.43 -0.36 -11.97
CA PRO A 149 6.08 -1.03 -13.22
C PRO A 149 7.26 -1.73 -13.89
N GLN A 150 8.50 -1.25 -13.65
CA GLN A 150 9.71 -1.80 -14.28
C GLN A 150 9.89 -3.30 -14.04
N PHE A 151 9.52 -3.79 -12.85
CA PHE A 151 9.77 -5.18 -12.44
C PHE A 151 8.51 -6.05 -12.47
N LEU A 152 7.45 -5.64 -13.18
CA LEU A 152 6.19 -6.37 -13.25
C LEU A 152 6.31 -7.89 -13.49
N PRO A 153 7.20 -8.39 -14.38
CA PRO A 153 7.39 -9.83 -14.59
C PRO A 153 8.07 -10.57 -13.44
N ARG A 154 8.64 -9.86 -12.46
CA ARG A 154 9.37 -10.41 -11.31
C ARG A 154 8.49 -10.53 -10.06
N TYR A 155 7.26 -10.01 -10.08
CA TYR A 155 6.33 -10.09 -8.95
C TYR A 155 5.62 -11.46 -8.91
N ASP A 156 6.40 -12.51 -8.70
CA ASP A 156 5.93 -13.89 -8.59
C ASP A 156 5.61 -14.29 -7.14
N TYR A 157 5.31 -15.58 -6.93
CA TYR A 157 4.98 -16.10 -5.59
C TYR A 157 6.09 -15.84 -4.56
N GLU A 158 7.37 -15.99 -4.95
CA GLU A 158 8.49 -15.82 -4.02
C GLU A 158 8.63 -14.35 -3.62
N PHE A 159 8.45 -13.42 -4.57
CA PHE A 159 8.40 -11.99 -4.27
C PHE A 159 7.27 -11.65 -3.30
N VAL A 160 6.02 -12.03 -3.60
CA VAL A 160 4.86 -11.69 -2.76
C VAL A 160 4.99 -12.30 -1.37
N TYR A 161 5.53 -13.52 -1.28
CA TYR A 161 5.81 -14.16 0.00
C TYR A 161 6.88 -13.41 0.79
N GLY A 162 7.94 -12.96 0.11
CA GLY A 162 9.00 -12.12 0.69
C GLY A 162 8.45 -10.81 1.24
N LEU A 163 7.60 -10.12 0.47
CA LEU A 163 6.96 -8.86 0.89
C LEU A 163 6.06 -9.08 2.12
N LYS A 164 5.28 -10.16 2.16
CA LYS A 164 4.50 -10.54 3.36
C LYS A 164 5.39 -10.77 4.57
N ALA A 165 6.52 -11.45 4.38
CA ALA A 165 7.47 -11.66 5.46
C ALA A 165 8.10 -10.34 5.95
N ALA A 166 8.34 -9.37 5.06
CA ALA A 166 8.80 -8.03 5.42
C ALA A 166 7.78 -7.29 6.28
N VAL A 167 6.49 -7.30 5.91
CA VAL A 167 5.40 -6.72 6.73
C VAL A 167 5.37 -7.33 8.14
N ILE A 168 5.47 -8.65 8.26
CA ILE A 168 5.49 -9.33 9.56
C ILE A 168 6.72 -8.93 10.40
N ARG A 169 7.89 -8.81 9.77
CA ARG A 169 9.11 -8.37 10.47
C ARG A 169 8.97 -6.94 10.97
N LEU A 170 8.49 -6.02 10.12
CA LEU A 170 8.28 -4.62 10.49
C LEU A 170 7.29 -4.49 11.65
N ARG A 171 6.14 -5.19 11.60
CA ARG A 171 5.16 -5.22 12.70
C ARG A 171 5.81 -5.56 14.04
N ARG A 172 6.63 -6.63 14.08
CA ARG A 172 7.32 -7.07 15.30
C ARG A 172 8.39 -6.08 15.74
N ARG A 173 9.19 -5.57 14.81
CA ARG A 173 10.31 -4.66 15.07
C ARG A 173 9.81 -3.31 15.59
N PHE A 174 8.83 -2.72 14.90
CA PHE A 174 8.26 -1.41 15.26
C PHE A 174 7.45 -1.50 16.55
N ARG A 175 6.77 -2.63 16.81
CA ARG A 175 6.17 -2.92 18.12
C ARG A 175 7.20 -2.90 19.26
N GLY A 176 8.42 -3.36 18.98
CA GLY A 176 9.56 -3.31 19.90
C GLY A 176 10.21 -1.92 20.03
N GLY A 177 9.79 -0.93 19.24
CA GLY A 177 10.29 0.44 19.26
C GLY A 177 11.48 0.72 18.34
N ASP A 178 11.90 -0.27 17.55
CA ASP A 178 12.97 -0.12 16.57
C ASP A 178 12.36 0.23 15.20
N LEU A 179 12.47 1.50 14.80
CA LEU A 179 11.83 2.07 13.60
C LEU A 179 12.74 2.05 12.36
N VAL A 180 13.52 0.99 12.19
CA VAL A 180 14.48 0.88 11.09
C VAL A 180 13.98 -0.07 10.01
N ALA A 181 14.12 0.33 8.73
CA ALA A 181 14.05 -0.57 7.58
C ALA A 181 15.47 -0.93 7.11
N HIS A 182 15.74 -2.20 6.83
CA HIS A 182 17.10 -2.67 6.47
C HIS A 182 17.29 -3.01 5.00
N THR A 183 16.19 -3.15 4.27
CA THR A 183 16.16 -3.64 2.89
C THR A 183 15.16 -2.81 2.09
N VAL A 184 15.36 -2.65 0.79
CA VAL A 184 14.39 -1.96 -0.09
C VAL A 184 13.01 -2.64 -0.04
N LEU A 185 12.94 -3.95 0.17
CA LEU A 185 11.66 -4.64 0.35
C LEU A 185 10.90 -4.21 1.62
N GLU A 186 11.62 -3.83 2.68
CA GLU A 186 11.02 -3.30 3.91
C GLU A 186 10.58 -1.85 3.72
N GLU A 187 11.37 -1.02 3.01
CA GLU A 187 10.94 0.34 2.64
C GLU A 187 9.71 0.32 1.73
N LEU A 188 9.68 -0.56 0.73
CA LEU A 188 8.52 -0.77 -0.14
C LEU A 188 7.29 -1.20 0.66
N ALA A 189 7.46 -2.08 1.66
CA ALA A 189 6.37 -2.46 2.54
C ALA A 189 5.83 -1.26 3.34
N LEU A 190 6.71 -0.40 3.88
CA LEU A 190 6.31 0.82 4.57
C LEU A 190 5.59 1.80 3.65
N TYR A 191 6.12 2.01 2.45
CA TYR A 191 5.48 2.83 1.41
C TYR A 191 4.04 2.36 1.15
N LEU A 192 3.84 1.07 0.88
CA LEU A 192 2.51 0.49 0.64
C LEU A 192 1.57 0.55 1.86
N ILE A 193 2.11 0.49 3.08
CA ILE A 193 1.36 0.63 4.32
C ILE A 193 0.87 2.07 4.48
N PHE A 194 1.74 3.06 4.29
CA PHE A 194 1.40 4.47 4.49
C PHE A 194 0.60 5.07 3.33
N GLU A 195 0.67 4.49 2.13
CA GLU A 195 -0.29 4.76 1.04
C GLU A 195 -1.75 4.50 1.46
N GLN A 196 -2.00 3.66 2.47
CA GLN A 196 -3.36 3.43 2.97
C GLN A 196 -3.93 4.62 3.77
N VAL A 197 -3.12 5.63 4.10
CA VAL A 197 -3.57 6.79 4.90
C VAL A 197 -4.72 7.53 4.23
N GLU A 198 -4.71 7.70 2.91
CA GLU A 198 -5.81 8.37 2.19
C GLU A 198 -7.14 7.62 2.39
N LEU A 199 -7.11 6.28 2.32
CA LEU A 199 -8.26 5.44 2.60
C LEU A 199 -8.74 5.61 4.05
N LEU A 200 -7.83 5.62 5.03
CA LEU A 200 -8.19 5.76 6.44
C LEU A 200 -8.73 7.15 6.77
N ALA A 201 -8.16 8.19 6.17
CA ALA A 201 -8.62 9.57 6.30
C ALA A 201 -10.00 9.76 5.68
N ASP A 202 -10.31 9.09 4.57
CA ASP A 202 -11.66 9.12 4.01
C ASP A 202 -12.67 8.35 4.87
N MET A 203 -12.24 7.34 5.63
CA MET A 203 -13.08 6.59 6.57
C MET A 203 -13.40 7.36 7.86
N ASP A 204 -12.45 8.12 8.40
CA ASP A 204 -12.64 8.99 9.57
C ASP A 204 -11.90 10.33 9.36
N PRO A 205 -12.50 11.28 8.62
CA PRO A 205 -11.86 12.56 8.27
C PRO A 205 -11.47 13.39 9.47
N ASP A 206 -12.25 13.32 10.54
CA ASP A 206 -12.01 14.06 11.78
C ASP A 206 -10.82 13.48 12.56
N LEU A 207 -10.54 12.18 12.43
CA LEU A 207 -9.36 11.56 13.06
C LEU A 207 -8.06 11.95 12.36
N PHE A 208 -8.09 12.17 11.04
CA PHE A 208 -6.93 12.44 10.20
C PHE A 208 -6.92 13.87 9.62
N GLU A 209 -7.62 14.83 10.24
CA GLU A 209 -7.81 16.17 9.68
C GLU A 209 -6.47 16.88 9.36
N GLU A 210 -5.50 16.74 10.26
CA GLU A 210 -4.15 17.33 10.16
C GLU A 210 -3.15 16.42 9.41
N ASP A 211 -3.47 15.13 9.24
CA ASP A 211 -2.52 14.07 8.88
C ASP A 211 -3.03 13.24 7.69
N ARG A 212 -3.25 13.89 6.54
CA ARG A 212 -3.81 13.24 5.36
C ARG A 212 -2.79 12.62 4.41
N ASP A 213 -1.51 12.85 4.66
CA ASP A 213 -0.42 12.36 3.82
C ASP A 213 0.57 11.54 4.66
N GLY A 214 0.62 10.23 4.42
CA GLY A 214 1.54 9.33 5.10
C GLY A 214 3.01 9.52 4.68
N THR A 215 3.28 10.29 3.62
CA THR A 215 4.61 10.49 3.04
C THR A 215 5.55 11.23 4.01
N GLU A 216 5.04 12.16 4.80
CA GLU A 216 5.85 12.87 5.80
C GLU A 216 6.37 11.90 6.88
N TRP A 217 5.49 11.04 7.41
CA TRP A 217 5.92 10.00 8.35
C TRP A 217 6.88 9.00 7.72
N LEU A 218 6.64 8.62 6.46
CA LEU A 218 7.54 7.72 5.74
C LEU A 218 8.94 8.34 5.62
N ALA A 219 9.03 9.62 5.25
CA ALA A 219 10.29 10.36 5.15
C ALA A 219 11.01 10.44 6.49
N GLU A 220 10.29 10.65 7.59
CA GLU A 220 10.87 10.66 8.94
C GLU A 220 11.39 9.28 9.36
N ILE A 221 10.69 8.20 9.01
CA ILE A 221 11.10 6.82 9.34
C ILE A 221 12.31 6.38 8.52
N LEU A 222 12.32 6.68 7.22
CA LEU A 222 13.38 6.24 6.30
C LEU A 222 14.60 7.18 6.31
N GLY A 223 14.41 8.44 6.64
CA GLY A 223 15.46 9.48 6.55
C GLY A 223 15.65 10.06 5.14
N ASP A 224 14.99 9.46 4.14
CA ASP A 224 14.87 9.94 2.77
C ASP A 224 13.56 9.44 2.14
N LEU A 225 13.34 9.76 0.87
CA LEU A 225 12.24 9.24 0.05
C LEU A 225 12.78 8.65 -1.25
N ASP A 226 13.96 8.02 -1.19
CA ASP A 226 14.60 7.40 -2.36
C ASP A 226 13.73 6.27 -2.91
N ILE A 227 13.00 5.55 -2.06
CA ILE A 227 12.01 4.55 -2.47
C ILE A 227 10.95 5.13 -3.41
N GLU A 228 10.38 6.29 -3.07
CA GLU A 228 9.34 6.95 -3.87
C GLU A 228 9.94 7.52 -5.14
N PHE A 229 11.05 8.26 -5.01
CA PHE A 229 11.71 8.89 -6.13
C PHE A 229 12.23 7.86 -7.14
N LEU A 230 13.04 6.90 -6.72
CA LEU A 230 13.72 5.97 -7.63
C LEU A 230 12.75 4.97 -8.26
N LEU A 231 11.82 4.41 -7.48
CA LEU A 231 10.94 3.34 -7.98
C LEU A 231 9.69 3.84 -8.70
N PHE A 232 9.17 5.01 -8.35
CA PHE A 232 7.88 5.49 -8.87
C PHE A 232 8.00 6.77 -9.72
N ASN A 233 8.83 7.73 -9.31
CA ASN A 233 8.78 9.09 -9.88
C ASN A 233 9.94 9.47 -10.81
N SER A 234 11.08 8.77 -10.77
CA SER A 234 12.32 9.19 -11.44
C SER A 234 12.25 9.13 -12.97
N GLY A 235 11.38 8.28 -13.52
CA GLY A 235 11.34 7.94 -14.94
C GLY A 235 12.61 7.22 -15.44
N LEU A 236 13.51 6.83 -14.54
CA LEU A 236 14.75 6.13 -14.87
C LEU A 236 14.51 4.62 -14.94
N ALA A 237 15.10 3.98 -15.94
CA ALA A 237 15.23 2.52 -15.94
C ALA A 237 16.38 2.13 -15.00
N LEU A 238 16.04 1.55 -13.84
CA LEU A 238 17.04 1.12 -12.88
C LEU A 238 17.84 -0.05 -13.44
N THR A 239 19.15 -0.05 -13.22
CA THR A 239 20.05 -1.14 -13.59
C THR A 239 20.57 -1.84 -12.34
N PRO A 240 21.10 -3.07 -12.42
CA PRO A 240 21.71 -3.76 -11.27
C PRO A 240 22.90 -3.02 -10.62
N ALA A 241 23.31 -1.86 -11.13
CA ALA A 241 24.29 -1.01 -10.46
C ALA A 241 23.66 -0.08 -9.40
N VAL A 242 22.34 0.04 -9.38
CA VAL A 242 21.58 0.91 -8.47
C VAL A 242 21.01 0.07 -7.33
N SER A 243 21.22 0.51 -6.09
CA SER A 243 20.75 -0.13 -4.84
C SER A 243 19.26 -0.50 -4.81
N TYR A 244 18.42 0.29 -5.50
CA TYR A 244 16.98 0.08 -5.62
C TYR A 244 16.55 -0.83 -6.77
N HIS A 245 17.49 -1.41 -7.52
CA HIS A 245 17.15 -2.45 -8.50
C HIS A 245 16.63 -3.71 -7.81
N PHE A 246 15.63 -4.38 -8.42
CA PHE A 246 14.92 -5.53 -7.84
C PHE A 246 15.85 -6.63 -7.28
N ASP A 247 16.99 -6.86 -7.94
CA ASP A 247 17.93 -7.89 -7.52
C ASP A 247 18.52 -7.65 -6.11
N HIS A 248 18.49 -6.41 -5.61
CA HIS A 248 19.00 -6.03 -4.29
C HIS A 248 17.90 -5.89 -3.22
N TRP A 249 16.63 -6.10 -3.56
CA TRP A 249 15.53 -5.75 -2.66
C TRP A 249 15.54 -6.50 -1.32
N ASN A 250 16.12 -7.71 -1.29
CA ASN A 250 16.27 -8.51 -0.08
C ASN A 250 17.62 -8.34 0.63
N GLU A 251 18.54 -7.58 0.04
CA GLU A 251 19.86 -7.34 0.63
C GLU A 251 19.74 -6.39 1.81
N MET A 252 20.39 -6.73 2.93
CA MET A 252 20.56 -5.81 4.06
C MET A 252 21.59 -4.75 3.67
N GLN A 253 21.09 -3.58 3.31
CA GLN A 253 21.90 -2.48 2.79
C GLN A 253 21.74 -1.18 3.59
N PHE A 254 20.71 -1.07 4.42
CA PHE A 254 20.43 0.12 5.23
C PHE A 254 20.64 -0.12 6.71
N HIS A 255 21.25 0.87 7.38
CA HIS A 255 21.45 0.90 8.84
C HIS A 255 22.05 -0.40 9.42
N THR A 256 22.91 -1.07 8.64
CA THR A 256 23.73 -2.16 9.15
C THR A 256 24.84 -1.49 9.96
N GLY A 257 25.06 -1.85 11.23
CA GLY A 257 25.90 -1.12 12.19
C GLY A 257 27.36 -0.76 11.83
N LYS A 258 27.79 -0.92 10.57
CA LYS A 258 29.01 -0.35 9.99
C LYS A 258 29.02 1.18 9.93
N ASP A 259 27.86 1.84 9.93
CA ASP A 259 27.79 3.31 9.94
C ASP A 259 28.11 3.92 11.32
N VAL A 260 28.13 3.11 12.38
CA VAL A 260 28.47 3.55 13.75
C VAL A 260 29.98 3.53 14.01
N GLU A 261 30.74 2.67 13.31
CA GLU A 261 32.20 2.58 13.48
C GLU A 261 32.98 3.68 12.75
N ALA A 262 32.37 4.40 11.81
CA ALA A 262 33.01 5.52 11.10
C ALA A 262 32.98 6.84 11.89
N ALA A 263 32.34 6.89 13.06
CA ALA A 263 32.07 8.12 13.81
C ALA A 263 32.74 8.18 15.20
N GLU A 264 33.78 7.40 15.49
CA GLU A 264 34.64 7.67 16.66
C GLU A 264 35.80 8.62 16.27
N PRO A 265 35.83 9.87 16.74
CA PRO A 265 37.02 10.70 16.58
C PRO A 265 38.14 10.17 17.47
N SER A 266 39.28 9.92 16.83
CA SER A 266 40.61 9.73 17.42
C SER A 266 40.74 10.44 18.77
N ARG A 267 40.76 9.66 19.86
CA ARG A 267 41.23 10.15 21.16
C ARG A 267 42.68 10.58 21.03
N HIS A 268 42.91 11.88 20.94
CA HIS A 268 44.19 12.46 21.31
C HIS A 268 44.25 12.53 22.83
N GLU A 269 45.08 11.69 23.44
CA GLU A 269 45.63 11.95 24.76
C GLU A 269 47.02 12.62 24.61
N PRO A 270 47.37 13.56 25.51
CA PRO A 270 48.62 14.31 25.48
C PRO A 270 49.85 13.50 25.94
#